data_AF-A0A8S4S747-F1
#
_entry.id   AF-A0A8S4S747-F1
#
_cell.length_a   1.000
_cell.length_b   1.000
_cell.length_c   1.000
_cell.angle_alpha   90.00
_cell.angle_beta   90.00
_cell.angle_gamma   90.00
#
_symmetry.space_group_name_H-M   'P 1'
#
loop_
_entity.id
_entity.type
_entity.pdbx_description
1 polymer ?
#
loop_
_entity_poly.entity_id
_entity_poly.type
_entity_poly.pdbx_seq_one_letter_code
_entity_poly.pdbx_strand_id
1 'polypeptide(L)'
;MELARFTFIALNVLLSIAGLAVVGSGGYCIAYLWNLEESLQKLNDFELKINTKVYYLSSAFAINVGCCLVVLFTGGAIGAWTRNRCTLKKYWMVALPLATATLIFTIIGFMYYVGPILDTLQNLKMIRGYLAVDEKVKSITTTLELLVECCGVSGHYEYLGMVPTTCCPRSVWDRLIAESYQYCPSRIAFQRGCRSVALDLANEIITILGSVLTATIIFQYLTAFLAIYLSQKKNIARDVQTRLHINERSLI
;
A
#
# COMPACT_ATOMS: atom_id res chain seq x y z
N MET A 1 29.77 19.38 -0.32
CA MET A 1 28.61 20.28 -0.51
C MET A 1 27.77 19.86 -1.68
N GLU A 2 28.40 19.74 -2.85
CA GLU A 2 27.77 19.19 -4.05
C GLU A 2 27.17 17.80 -3.77
N LEU A 3 27.88 16.93 -3.02
CA LEU A 3 27.36 15.62 -2.61
C LEU A 3 26.01 15.70 -1.89
N ALA A 4 25.89 16.48 -0.81
CA ALA A 4 24.63 16.63 -0.07
C ALA A 4 23.48 17.17 -0.94
N ARG A 5 23.79 18.05 -1.90
CA ARG A 5 22.79 18.57 -2.85
C ARG A 5 22.35 17.49 -3.84
N PHE A 6 23.30 16.75 -4.42
CA PHE A 6 22.99 15.64 -5.32
C PHE A 6 22.22 14.53 -4.62
N THR A 7 22.59 14.17 -3.39
CA THR A 7 21.84 13.20 -2.57
C THR A 7 20.43 13.69 -2.30
N PHE A 8 20.24 14.95 -1.91
CA PHE A 8 18.91 15.51 -1.69
C PHE A 8 18.05 15.51 -2.96
N ILE A 9 18.61 15.88 -4.12
CA ILE A 9 17.90 15.85 -5.40
C ILE A 9 17.53 14.41 -5.77
N ALA A 10 18.46 13.47 -5.67
CA ALA A 10 18.21 12.07 -6.00
C ALA A 10 17.10 11.47 -5.12
N LEU A 11 17.14 11.70 -3.81
CA LEU A 11 16.11 11.23 -2.88
C LEU A 11 14.73 11.81 -3.19
N ASN A 12 14.64 13.11 -3.51
CA ASN A 12 13.37 13.73 -3.89
C ASN A 12 12.83 13.21 -5.22
N VAL A 13 13.71 12.93 -6.20
CA VAL A 13 13.28 12.31 -7.46
C VAL A 13 12.73 10.90 -7.23
N LEU A 14 13.41 10.08 -6.42
CA LEU A 14 12.93 8.74 -6.06
C LEU A 14 11.58 8.79 -5.34
N LEU A 15 11.42 9.69 -4.37
CA LEU A 15 10.15 9.87 -3.66
C LEU A 15 9.04 10.41 -4.58
N SER A 16 9.38 11.25 -5.56
CA SER A 16 8.42 11.70 -6.57
C SER A 16 7.98 10.57 -7.50
N ILE A 17 8.89 9.67 -7.90
CA ILE A 17 8.54 8.49 -8.70
C ILE A 17 7.62 7.56 -7.90
N ALA A 18 7.90 7.37 -6.61
CA ALA A 18 7.00 6.63 -5.71
C ALA A 18 5.61 7.29 -5.63
N GLY A 19 5.54 8.62 -5.56
CA GLY A 19 4.28 9.37 -5.64
C GLY A 19 3.52 9.12 -6.94
N LEU A 20 4.21 9.12 -8.09
CA LEU A 20 3.60 8.79 -9.39
C LEU A 20 3.08 7.35 -9.44
N ALA A 21 3.79 6.40 -8.83
CA ALA A 21 3.32 5.02 -8.75
C ALA A 21 2.01 4.91 -7.94
N VAL A 22 1.85 5.69 -6.87
CA VAL A 22 0.59 5.77 -6.10
C VAL A 22 -0.55 6.38 -6.90
N VAL A 23 -0.27 7.43 -7.69
CA VAL A 23 -1.27 8.01 -8.61
C VAL A 23 -1.69 6.98 -9.66
N GLY A 24 -0.71 6.28 -10.25
CA GLY A 24 -0.94 5.25 -11.26
C GLY A 24 -1.75 4.08 -10.72
N SER A 25 -1.45 3.58 -9.51
CA SER A 25 -2.21 2.49 -8.88
C SER A 25 -3.64 2.91 -8.55
N GLY A 26 -3.85 4.12 -8.03
CA GLY A 26 -5.20 4.65 -7.80
C GLY A 26 -6.00 4.79 -9.09
N GLY A 27 -5.40 5.30 -10.17
CA GLY A 27 -6.03 5.39 -11.48
C GLY A 27 -6.37 4.02 -12.08
N TYR A 28 -5.46 3.05 -11.95
CA TYR A 28 -5.68 1.68 -12.38
C TYR A 28 -6.85 1.02 -11.64
N CYS A 29 -6.93 1.19 -10.31
CA CYS A 29 -8.05 0.65 -9.52
C CYS A 29 -9.41 1.22 -9.96
N ILE A 30 -9.50 2.52 -10.26
CA ILE A 30 -10.73 3.13 -10.75
C ILE A 30 -11.10 2.58 -12.13
N ALA A 31 -10.15 2.50 -13.05
CA ALA A 31 -10.39 1.94 -14.39
C ALA A 31 -10.83 0.48 -14.34
N TYR A 32 -10.22 -0.32 -13.45
CA TYR A 32 -10.59 -1.71 -13.23
C TYR A 32 -12.02 -1.83 -12.69
N LEU A 33 -12.38 -1.04 -11.68
CA LEU A 33 -13.73 -1.04 -11.10
C LEU A 33 -14.79 -0.61 -12.12
N TRP A 34 -14.49 0.36 -12.99
CA TRP A 34 -15.38 0.77 -14.07
C TRP A 34 -15.68 -0.40 -15.01
N ASN A 35 -14.66 -1.10 -15.50
CA ASN A 35 -14.85 -2.26 -16.38
C ASN A 35 -15.62 -3.40 -15.69
N LEU A 36 -15.43 -3.56 -14.38
CA LEU A 36 -16.10 -4.58 -13.59
C LEU A 36 -17.59 -4.25 -13.39
N GLU A 37 -17.92 -2.98 -13.20
CA GLU A 37 -19.30 -2.48 -13.13
C GLU A 37 -20.04 -2.70 -14.46
N GLU A 38 -19.40 -2.41 -15.59
CA GLU A 38 -19.97 -2.67 -16.93
C GLU A 38 -20.20 -4.18 -17.18
N SER A 39 -19.29 -5.02 -16.68
CA SER A 39 -19.40 -6.48 -16.82
C SER A 39 -20.47 -7.07 -15.92
N LEU A 40 -20.63 -6.56 -14.69
CA LEU A 40 -21.65 -7.00 -13.75
C LEU A 40 -23.05 -6.55 -14.17
N GLN A 41 -23.19 -5.37 -14.78
CA GLN A 41 -24.49 -4.92 -15.30
C GLN A 41 -25.05 -5.83 -16.41
N LYS A 42 -24.18 -6.57 -17.11
CA LYS A 42 -24.58 -7.59 -18.10
C LYS A 42 -25.00 -8.93 -17.45
N LEU A 43 -24.62 -9.17 -16.20
CA LEU A 43 -24.92 -10.37 -15.41
C LEU A 43 -25.99 -10.03 -14.35
N ASN A 44 -27.22 -9.81 -14.82
CA ASN A 44 -28.38 -9.29 -14.07
C ASN A 44 -28.83 -10.08 -12.81
N ASP A 45 -28.14 -11.14 -12.39
CA ASP A 45 -28.63 -12.10 -11.38
C ASP A 45 -27.82 -12.18 -10.07
N PHE A 46 -26.68 -11.49 -9.95
CA PHE A 46 -25.86 -11.58 -8.73
C PHE A 46 -25.89 -10.27 -7.94
N GLU A 47 -26.65 -10.25 -6.83
CA GLU A 47 -26.61 -9.18 -5.82
C GLU A 47 -25.27 -9.19 -5.03
N LEU A 48 -24.12 -9.18 -5.71
CA LEU A 48 -22.86 -8.88 -5.04
C LEU A 48 -22.83 -7.37 -4.76
N LYS A 49 -23.41 -6.97 -3.63
CA LYS A 49 -23.36 -5.58 -3.14
C LYS A 49 -21.97 -5.26 -2.61
N ILE A 50 -20.97 -5.27 -3.49
CA ILE A 50 -19.66 -4.68 -3.20
C ILE A 50 -19.93 -3.20 -2.94
N ASN A 51 -19.45 -2.68 -1.80
CA ASN A 51 -19.56 -1.26 -1.49
C ASN A 51 -18.59 -0.45 -2.37
N THR A 52 -18.87 -0.39 -3.67
CA THR A 52 -18.06 0.26 -4.71
C THR A 52 -17.70 1.69 -4.33
N LYS A 53 -18.59 2.39 -3.63
CA LYS A 53 -18.35 3.74 -3.09
C LYS A 53 -17.09 3.83 -2.22
N VAL A 54 -16.84 2.82 -1.37
CA VAL A 54 -15.63 2.81 -0.51
C VAL A 54 -14.38 2.67 -1.36
N TYR A 55 -14.39 1.79 -2.36
CA TYR A 55 -13.23 1.58 -3.23
C TYR A 55 -12.94 2.79 -4.13
N TYR A 56 -13.97 3.43 -4.68
CA TYR A 56 -13.81 4.69 -5.42
C TYR A 56 -13.26 5.79 -4.52
N LEU A 57 -13.77 5.93 -3.28
CA LEU A 57 -13.29 6.92 -2.32
C LEU A 57 -11.83 6.67 -1.94
N SER A 58 -11.45 5.43 -1.63
CA SER A 58 -10.06 5.06 -1.30
C SER A 58 -9.11 5.32 -2.47
N SER A 59 -9.53 5.01 -3.70
CA SER A 59 -8.70 5.22 -4.89
C SER A 59 -8.54 6.71 -5.22
N ALA A 60 -9.62 7.49 -5.12
CA ALA A 60 -9.57 8.95 -5.28
C ALA A 60 -8.68 9.60 -4.20
N PHE A 61 -8.74 9.12 -2.96
CA PHE A 61 -7.86 9.58 -1.90
C PHE A 61 -6.39 9.28 -2.20
N ALA A 62 -6.08 8.06 -2.66
CA ALA A 62 -4.72 7.68 -3.07
C ALA A 62 -4.17 8.59 -4.18
N ILE A 63 -4.98 8.90 -5.19
CA ILE A 63 -4.59 9.82 -6.29
C ILE A 63 -4.27 11.21 -5.73
N ASN A 64 -5.15 11.77 -4.90
CA ASN A 64 -4.95 13.11 -4.33
C ASN A 64 -3.67 13.17 -3.47
N VAL A 65 -3.46 12.18 -2.61
CA VAL A 65 -2.24 12.07 -1.79
C VAL A 65 -1.01 11.93 -2.69
N GLY A 66 -1.05 11.05 -3.69
CA GLY A 66 0.03 10.84 -4.64
C GLY A 66 0.42 12.13 -5.38
N CYS A 67 -0.56 12.88 -5.89
CA CYS A 67 -0.34 14.18 -6.53
C CYS A 67 0.33 15.18 -5.59
N CYS A 68 -0.15 15.29 -4.34
CA CYS A 68 0.46 16.15 -3.33
C CYS A 68 1.92 15.78 -3.06
N LEU A 69 2.23 14.48 -2.96
CA LEU A 69 3.60 14.00 -2.78
C LEU A 69 4.49 14.35 -3.97
N VAL A 70 4.01 14.14 -5.21
CA VAL A 70 4.75 14.51 -6.43
C VAL A 70 5.07 16.00 -6.42
N VAL A 71 4.10 16.87 -6.16
CA VAL A 71 4.32 18.32 -6.11
C VAL A 71 5.32 18.70 -5.02
N LEU A 72 5.20 18.10 -3.83
CA LEU A 72 6.09 18.39 -2.71
C LEU A 72 7.55 18.01 -3.03
N PHE A 73 7.78 16.78 -3.51
CA PHE A 73 9.13 16.27 -3.76
C PHE A 73 9.78 16.86 -5.01
N THR A 74 9.01 17.06 -6.09
CA THR A 74 9.52 17.82 -7.27
C THR A 74 9.87 19.25 -6.89
N GLY A 75 9.03 19.92 -6.08
CA GLY A 75 9.32 21.23 -5.52
C GLY A 75 10.61 21.24 -4.68
N GLY A 76 10.85 20.19 -3.90
CA GLY A 76 12.11 19.95 -3.20
C GLY A 76 13.30 19.89 -4.15
N ALA A 77 13.27 18.98 -5.13
CA ALA A 77 14.34 18.81 -6.11
C ALA A 77 14.65 20.10 -6.89
N ILE A 78 13.61 20.80 -7.38
CA ILE A 78 13.74 22.08 -8.09
C ILE A 78 14.31 23.16 -7.17
N GLY A 79 13.87 23.22 -5.91
CA GLY A 79 14.39 24.16 -4.91
C GLY A 79 15.89 23.99 -4.65
N ALA A 80 16.38 22.75 -4.62
CA ALA A 80 17.80 22.46 -4.50
C ALA A 80 18.57 22.77 -5.79
N TRP A 81 18.01 22.46 -6.96
CA TRP A 81 18.61 22.76 -8.27
C TRP A 81 18.80 24.27 -8.47
N THR A 82 17.73 25.03 -8.26
CA THR A 82 17.71 26.50 -8.40
C THR A 82 18.38 27.24 -7.23
N ARG A 83 18.85 26.50 -6.21
CA ARG A 83 19.44 27.05 -4.98
C ARG A 83 18.55 28.11 -4.30
N ASN A 84 17.23 27.95 -4.41
CA ASN A 84 16.24 28.89 -3.88
C ASN A 84 15.89 28.57 -2.42
N ARG A 85 16.28 29.45 -1.50
CA ARG A 85 16.09 29.25 -0.05
C ARG A 85 14.62 29.28 0.36
N CYS A 86 13.82 30.12 -0.28
CA CYS A 86 12.41 30.23 0.08
C CYS A 86 11.69 28.92 -0.22
N THR A 87 12.04 28.27 -1.35
CA THR A 87 11.53 26.95 -1.71
C THR A 87 12.00 25.87 -0.73
N LEU A 88 13.29 25.82 -0.40
CA LEU A 88 13.83 24.88 0.59
C LEU A 88 13.22 25.06 1.99
N LYS A 89 12.96 26.31 2.41
CA LYS A 89 12.32 26.61 3.69
C LYS A 89 10.88 26.12 3.73
N LYS A 90 10.11 26.44 2.69
CA LYS A 90 8.73 25.94 2.53
C LYS A 90 8.69 24.42 2.50
N TYR A 91 9.64 23.78 1.81
CA TYR A 91 9.74 22.32 1.73
C TYR A 91 9.88 21.69 3.11
N TRP A 92 10.90 22.06 3.91
CA TRP A 92 11.09 21.38 5.20
C TRP A 92 9.99 21.72 6.23
N MET A 93 9.39 22.91 6.13
CA MET A 93 8.24 23.28 6.97
C MET A 93 7.01 22.39 6.74
N VAL A 94 6.86 21.82 5.54
CA VAL A 94 5.75 20.89 5.21
C VAL A 94 6.19 19.43 5.37
N ALA A 95 7.39 19.09 4.88
CA ALA A 95 7.89 17.72 4.87
C ALA A 95 8.12 17.16 6.29
N LEU A 96 8.58 17.99 7.24
CA LEU A 96 8.86 17.52 8.60
C LEU A 96 7.57 17.16 9.38
N PRO A 97 6.52 18.02 9.43
CA PRO A 97 5.24 17.64 9.99
C PRO A 97 4.62 16.43 9.29
N LEU A 98 4.73 16.34 7.96
CA LEU A 98 4.21 15.21 7.20
C LEU A 98 4.91 13.89 7.57
N ALA A 99 6.24 13.91 7.78
CA ALA A 99 7.00 12.76 8.26
C ALA A 99 6.57 12.34 9.67
N THR A 100 6.34 13.30 10.56
CA THR A 100 5.86 12.99 11.93
C THR A 100 4.44 12.44 11.93
N ALA A 101 3.55 12.99 11.10
CA ALA A 101 2.18 12.53 10.98
C ALA A 101 2.13 11.11 10.43
N THR A 102 2.88 10.82 9.34
CA THR A 102 2.93 9.49 8.75
C THR A 102 3.48 8.45 9.72
N LEU A 103 4.50 8.79 10.53
CA LEU A 103 4.99 7.92 11.59
C LEU A 103 3.89 7.61 12.62
N ILE A 104 3.20 8.62 13.14
CA ILE A 104 2.12 8.46 14.13
C ILE A 104 0.98 7.60 13.56
N PHE A 105 0.51 7.93 12.35
CA PHE A 105 -0.55 7.16 11.70
C PHE A 105 -0.14 5.72 11.40
N THR A 106 1.14 5.47 11.07
CA THR A 106 1.65 4.12 10.86
C THR A 106 1.59 3.33 12.17
N ILE A 107 2.08 3.91 13.28
CA ILE A 107 2.06 3.24 14.59
C ILE A 107 0.62 2.93 15.02
N ILE A 108 -0.27 3.93 14.98
CA ILE A 108 -1.69 3.76 15.33
C ILE A 108 -2.36 2.73 14.41
N GLY A 109 -2.09 2.82 13.11
CA GLY A 109 -2.68 1.94 12.11
C GLY A 109 -2.31 0.47 12.33
N PHE A 110 -1.04 0.20 12.58
CA PHE A 110 -0.57 -1.15 12.89
C PHE A 110 -1.14 -1.67 14.22
N MET A 111 -1.18 -0.84 15.26
CA MET A 111 -1.71 -1.27 16.56
C MET A 111 -3.21 -1.56 16.54
N TYR A 112 -4.01 -0.70 15.91
CA TYR A 112 -5.47 -0.82 15.97
C TYR A 112 -6.08 -1.74 14.92
N TYR A 113 -5.49 -1.83 13.73
CA TYR A 113 -6.10 -2.60 12.63
C TYR A 113 -5.37 -3.92 12.39
N VAL A 114 -4.04 -3.90 12.36
CA VAL A 114 -3.27 -5.08 11.94
C VAL A 114 -3.25 -6.16 13.02
N GLY A 115 -3.00 -5.79 14.27
CA GLY A 115 -2.98 -6.73 15.40
C GLY A 115 -4.29 -7.52 15.54
N PRO A 116 -5.45 -6.85 15.67
CA PRO A 116 -6.72 -7.54 15.82
C PRO A 116 -7.12 -8.40 14.62
N ILE A 117 -6.75 -8.00 13.39
CA ILE A 117 -7.01 -8.82 12.18
C ILE A 117 -6.20 -10.11 12.23
N LEU A 118 -4.90 -10.04 12.57
CA LEU A 118 -4.06 -11.22 12.73
C LEU A 118 -4.58 -12.14 13.83
N ASP A 119 -4.95 -11.58 14.98
CA ASP A 119 -5.53 -12.36 16.09
C ASP A 119 -6.86 -13.00 15.69
N THR A 120 -7.70 -12.31 14.93
CA THR A 120 -8.97 -12.86 14.42
C THR A 120 -8.70 -14.00 13.43
N LEU A 121 -7.75 -13.85 12.51
CA LEU A 121 -7.34 -14.89 11.57
C LEU A 121 -6.72 -16.11 12.29
N GLN A 122 -6.00 -15.88 13.38
CA GLN A 122 -5.49 -16.94 14.25
C GLN A 122 -6.61 -17.61 15.06
N ASN A 123 -7.70 -16.92 15.37
CA ASN A 123 -8.83 -17.48 16.12
C ASN A 123 -9.96 -18.04 15.23
N LEU A 124 -9.77 -18.06 13.90
CA LEU A 124 -10.72 -18.62 12.91
C LEU A 124 -11.15 -20.08 13.11
N LYS A 125 -10.63 -20.81 14.11
CA LYS A 125 -11.12 -22.15 14.49
C LYS A 125 -12.64 -22.18 14.73
N MET A 126 -13.26 -21.05 15.09
CA MET A 126 -14.70 -20.95 15.36
C MET A 126 -15.62 -20.97 14.11
N ILE A 127 -15.10 -20.82 12.89
CA ILE A 127 -15.94 -20.82 11.68
C ILE A 127 -16.42 -22.23 11.27
N ARG A 128 -15.84 -23.28 11.86
CA ARG A 128 -16.25 -24.68 11.60
C ARG A 128 -17.73 -24.95 11.87
N GLY A 129 -18.33 -24.26 12.84
CA GLY A 129 -19.77 -24.36 13.14
C GLY A 129 -20.67 -23.47 12.27
N TYR A 130 -20.11 -22.40 11.69
CA TYR A 130 -20.85 -21.42 10.88
C TYR A 130 -20.95 -21.81 9.40
N LEU A 131 -19.96 -22.54 8.88
CA LEU A 131 -19.93 -23.04 7.49
C LEU A 131 -21.09 -24.00 7.16
N ALA A 132 -21.68 -24.63 8.17
CA ALA A 132 -22.83 -25.52 8.01
C ALA A 132 -24.19 -24.79 8.01
N VAL A 133 -24.25 -23.50 8.38
CA VAL A 133 -25.50 -22.82 8.74
C VAL A 133 -25.80 -21.56 7.91
N ASP A 134 -24.78 -20.86 7.40
CA ASP A 134 -24.97 -19.55 6.75
C ASP A 134 -24.47 -19.51 5.28
N GLU A 135 -25.37 -19.28 4.33
CA GLU A 135 -25.05 -19.15 2.89
C GLU A 135 -24.04 -18.04 2.59
N LYS A 136 -24.01 -16.97 3.39
CA LYS A 136 -23.06 -15.86 3.20
C LYS A 136 -21.64 -16.31 3.53
N VAL A 137 -21.48 -17.12 4.57
CA VAL A 137 -20.18 -17.67 4.97
C VAL A 137 -19.67 -18.64 3.90
N LYS A 138 -20.57 -19.45 3.32
CA LYS A 138 -20.26 -20.36 2.22
C LYS A 138 -19.78 -19.62 0.96
N SER A 139 -20.40 -18.49 0.61
CA SER A 139 -19.98 -17.66 -0.53
C SER A 139 -18.57 -17.05 -0.33
N ILE A 140 -18.29 -16.57 0.89
CA ILE A 140 -16.98 -16.00 1.23
C ILE A 140 -15.89 -17.06 1.18
N THR A 141 -16.12 -18.26 1.74
CA THR A 141 -15.13 -19.34 1.70
C THR A 141 -14.89 -19.84 0.28
N THR A 142 -15.94 -20.00 -0.52
CA THR A 142 -15.84 -20.39 -1.95
C THR A 142 -14.98 -19.41 -2.73
N THR A 143 -15.14 -18.10 -2.46
CA THR A 143 -14.33 -17.05 -3.09
C THR A 143 -12.88 -17.09 -2.63
N LEU A 144 -12.66 -17.34 -1.33
CA LEU A 144 -11.32 -17.39 -0.74
C LEU A 144 -10.52 -18.60 -1.22
N GLU A 145 -11.17 -19.76 -1.37
CA GLU A 145 -10.59 -20.98 -1.94
C GLU A 145 -10.09 -20.76 -3.36
N LEU A 146 -10.88 -20.05 -4.17
CA LEU A 146 -10.55 -19.77 -5.57
C LEU A 146 -9.47 -18.69 -5.71
N LEU A 147 -9.44 -17.71 -4.80
CA LEU A 147 -8.49 -16.59 -4.86
C LEU A 147 -7.13 -16.92 -4.25
N VAL A 148 -7.12 -17.74 -3.19
CA VAL A 148 -5.94 -18.03 -2.36
C VAL A 148 -5.47 -19.49 -2.52
N GLU A 149 -6.03 -20.22 -3.49
CA GLU A 149 -5.62 -21.59 -3.84
C GLU A 149 -5.50 -22.52 -2.63
N CYS A 150 -6.57 -22.55 -1.84
CA CYS A 150 -6.65 -23.27 -0.58
C CYS A 150 -7.95 -24.10 -0.53
N CYS A 151 -8.05 -25.03 0.41
CA CYS A 151 -9.26 -25.84 0.56
C CYS A 151 -9.65 -26.06 2.02
N GLY A 152 -10.89 -25.69 2.37
CA GLY A 152 -11.38 -25.79 3.74
C GLY A 152 -10.63 -24.85 4.69
N VAL A 153 -11.04 -24.81 5.96
CA VAL A 153 -10.39 -23.95 6.97
C VAL A 153 -9.02 -24.54 7.33
N SER A 154 -8.99 -25.84 7.62
CA SER A 154 -7.79 -26.56 8.04
C SER A 154 -7.23 -27.48 6.96
N GLY A 155 -8.05 -27.85 5.98
CA GLY A 155 -7.64 -28.67 4.83
C GLY A 155 -8.84 -29.34 4.15
N HIS A 156 -8.58 -29.94 2.98
CA HIS A 156 -9.60 -30.58 2.14
C HIS A 156 -10.36 -31.75 2.81
N TYR A 157 -9.78 -32.37 3.84
CA TYR A 157 -10.40 -33.47 4.58
C TYR A 157 -11.68 -33.06 5.33
N GLU A 158 -11.90 -31.75 5.55
CA GLU A 158 -13.11 -31.22 6.20
C GLU A 158 -14.38 -31.46 5.37
N TYR A 159 -14.24 -31.73 4.08
CA TYR A 159 -15.37 -32.03 3.18
C TYR A 159 -15.79 -33.50 3.16
N LEU A 160 -15.17 -34.37 3.97
CA LEU A 160 -15.53 -35.79 4.08
C LEU A 160 -15.65 -36.51 2.71
N GLY A 161 -14.79 -36.16 1.76
CA GLY A 161 -14.77 -36.73 0.40
C GLY A 161 -15.61 -35.97 -0.64
N MET A 162 -16.49 -35.06 -0.23
CA MET A 162 -17.29 -34.19 -1.11
C MET A 162 -16.60 -32.83 -1.30
N VAL A 163 -15.35 -32.84 -1.75
CA VAL A 163 -14.55 -31.62 -1.90
C VAL A 163 -15.15 -30.76 -3.04
N PRO A 164 -15.47 -29.48 -2.79
CA PRO A 164 -16.04 -28.62 -3.82
C PRO A 164 -15.03 -28.44 -4.95
N THR A 165 -15.53 -28.18 -6.16
CA THR A 165 -14.65 -27.92 -7.30
C THR A 165 -13.71 -26.76 -6.99
N THR A 166 -14.11 -25.72 -6.23
CA THR A 166 -13.29 -24.54 -5.79
C THR A 166 -11.93 -24.86 -5.20
N CYS A 167 -11.77 -26.06 -4.66
CA CYS A 167 -10.52 -26.55 -4.11
C CYS A 167 -9.56 -27.17 -5.15
N CYS A 168 -9.94 -27.25 -6.42
CA CYS A 168 -9.13 -27.84 -7.47
C CYS A 168 -8.26 -26.77 -8.17
N PRO A 169 -7.04 -27.14 -8.60
CA PRO A 169 -6.20 -26.27 -9.40
C PRO A 169 -6.92 -25.83 -10.68
N ARG A 170 -6.71 -24.57 -11.08
CA ARG A 170 -7.34 -23.98 -12.26
C ARG A 170 -7.05 -24.75 -13.56
N SER A 171 -5.91 -25.43 -13.64
CA SER A 171 -5.53 -26.29 -14.76
C SER A 171 -6.41 -27.54 -14.93
N VAL A 172 -7.06 -27.99 -13.86
CA VAL A 172 -7.95 -29.17 -13.85
C VAL A 172 -9.42 -28.75 -13.79
N TRP A 173 -9.69 -27.53 -13.31
CA TRP A 173 -11.01 -26.91 -13.23
C TRP A 173 -11.83 -27.02 -14.52
N ASP A 174 -11.26 -26.55 -15.64
CA ASP A 174 -11.97 -26.44 -16.91
C ASP A 174 -12.39 -27.83 -17.44
N ARG A 175 -11.57 -28.86 -17.17
CA ARG A 175 -11.90 -30.25 -17.53
C ARG A 175 -13.01 -30.82 -16.66
N LEU A 176 -12.97 -30.55 -15.35
CA LEU A 176 -13.99 -31.04 -14.42
C LEU A 176 -15.37 -30.44 -14.72
N ILE A 177 -15.43 -29.15 -15.07
CA ILE A 177 -16.68 -28.52 -15.49
C ILE A 177 -17.16 -29.08 -16.83
N ALA A 178 -16.27 -29.24 -17.81
CA ALA A 178 -16.62 -29.82 -19.11
C ALA A 178 -17.16 -31.26 -19.01
N GLU A 179 -16.65 -32.03 -18.05
CA GLU A 179 -17.06 -33.40 -17.77
C GLU A 179 -18.20 -33.50 -16.73
N SER A 180 -18.79 -32.38 -16.30
CA SER A 180 -19.87 -32.32 -15.30
C SER A 180 -19.53 -32.97 -13.94
N TYR A 181 -18.26 -33.00 -13.57
CA TYR A 181 -17.85 -33.45 -12.24
C TYR A 181 -18.28 -32.45 -11.17
N GLN A 182 -19.12 -32.92 -10.24
CA GLN A 182 -19.67 -32.10 -9.16
C GLN A 182 -18.69 -31.88 -7.99
N TYR A 183 -17.62 -32.69 -7.91
CA TYR A 183 -16.65 -32.67 -6.82
C TYR A 183 -15.20 -32.80 -7.32
N CYS A 184 -14.28 -32.15 -6.62
CA CYS A 184 -12.84 -32.26 -6.83
C CYS A 184 -12.31 -33.55 -6.18
N PRO A 185 -11.56 -34.42 -6.88
CA PRO A 185 -10.92 -35.57 -6.25
C PRO A 185 -9.92 -35.13 -5.16
N SER A 186 -10.03 -35.69 -3.95
CA SER A 186 -9.22 -35.27 -2.78
C SER A 186 -7.69 -35.33 -3.01
N ARG A 187 -7.23 -36.22 -3.90
CA ARG A 187 -5.81 -36.37 -4.26
C ARG A 187 -5.23 -35.19 -5.07
N ILE A 188 -6.08 -34.43 -5.75
CA ILE A 188 -5.67 -33.26 -6.55
C ILE A 188 -6.12 -31.93 -5.93
N ALA A 189 -6.95 -31.97 -4.88
CA ALA A 189 -7.38 -30.79 -4.16
C ALA A 189 -6.21 -30.10 -3.44
N PHE A 190 -6.34 -28.79 -3.23
CA PHE A 190 -5.37 -28.03 -2.43
C PHE A 190 -5.23 -28.65 -1.03
N GLN A 191 -3.99 -28.97 -0.69
CA GLN A 191 -3.68 -29.68 0.56
C GLN A 191 -3.67 -28.74 1.77
N ARG A 192 -3.38 -27.45 1.55
CA ARG A 192 -3.32 -26.44 2.62
C ARG A 192 -4.71 -25.87 2.91
N GLY A 193 -5.03 -25.72 4.18
CA GLY A 193 -6.23 -25.05 4.65
C GLY A 193 -6.14 -23.53 4.46
N CYS A 194 -7.25 -22.90 4.09
CA CYS A 194 -7.36 -21.48 3.83
C CYS A 194 -6.95 -20.59 4.99
N ARG A 195 -7.07 -21.06 6.24
CA ARG A 195 -6.57 -20.31 7.39
C ARG A 195 -5.05 -20.15 7.36
N SER A 196 -4.33 -21.23 7.04
CA SER A 196 -2.86 -21.19 6.99
C SER A 196 -2.38 -20.29 5.86
N VAL A 197 -2.98 -20.40 4.68
CA VAL A 197 -2.59 -19.59 3.53
C VAL A 197 -2.99 -18.13 3.72
N ALA A 198 -4.16 -17.84 4.28
CA ALA A 198 -4.57 -16.47 4.60
C ALA A 198 -3.67 -15.81 5.65
N LEU A 199 -3.18 -16.57 6.65
CA LEU A 199 -2.22 -16.08 7.64
C LEU A 199 -0.84 -15.83 7.00
N ASP A 200 -0.36 -16.75 6.18
CA ASP A 200 0.91 -16.60 5.44
C ASP A 200 0.84 -15.34 4.56
N LEU A 201 -0.24 -15.19 3.78
CA LEU A 201 -0.47 -14.05 2.90
C LEU A 201 -0.61 -12.73 3.68
N ALA A 202 -1.38 -12.73 4.77
CA ALA A 202 -1.52 -11.55 5.62
C ALA A 202 -0.16 -11.11 6.19
N ASN A 203 0.60 -12.05 6.76
CA ASN A 203 1.94 -11.76 7.30
C ASN A 203 2.89 -11.23 6.23
N GLU A 204 2.88 -11.81 5.03
CA GLU A 204 3.70 -11.36 3.92
C GLU A 204 3.35 -9.93 3.50
N ILE A 205 2.05 -9.65 3.29
CA ILE A 205 1.57 -8.31 2.93
C ILE A 205 1.92 -7.29 4.02
N ILE A 206 1.70 -7.63 5.29
CA ILE A 206 1.98 -6.75 6.43
C ILE A 206 3.48 -6.45 6.52
N THR A 207 4.32 -7.46 6.31
CA THR A 207 5.78 -7.31 6.34
C THR A 207 6.27 -6.40 5.21
N ILE A 208 5.78 -6.63 3.99
CA ILE A 208 6.11 -5.80 2.82
C ILE A 208 5.65 -4.35 3.06
N LEU A 209 4.37 -4.15 3.42
CA LEU A 209 3.82 -2.81 3.69
C LEU A 209 4.59 -2.10 4.81
N GLY A 210 4.88 -2.79 5.90
CA GLY A 210 5.65 -2.25 7.03
C GLY A 210 7.05 -1.81 6.62
N SER A 211 7.75 -2.63 5.82
CA SER A 211 9.09 -2.29 5.32
C SER A 211 9.09 -1.06 4.40
N VAL A 212 8.13 -0.97 3.48
CA VAL A 212 7.99 0.14 2.53
C VAL A 212 7.64 1.45 3.26
N LEU A 213 6.71 1.40 4.21
CA LEU A 213 6.33 2.57 5.01
C LEU A 213 7.50 3.06 5.86
N THR A 214 8.22 2.15 6.51
CA THR A 214 9.38 2.49 7.34
C THR A 214 10.49 3.14 6.50
N ALA A 215 10.81 2.57 5.34
CA ALA A 215 11.79 3.15 4.41
C ALA A 215 11.36 4.55 3.94
N THR A 216 10.07 4.73 3.63
CA THR A 216 9.51 6.03 3.22
C THR A 216 9.67 7.08 4.32
N ILE A 217 9.35 6.74 5.58
CA ILE A 217 9.51 7.63 6.74
C ILE A 217 10.98 8.04 6.90
N ILE A 218 11.91 7.09 6.81
CA ILE A 218 13.36 7.36 6.90
C ILE A 218 13.78 8.35 5.81
N PHE A 219 13.38 8.13 4.56
CA PHE A 219 13.70 9.05 3.47
C PHE A 219 13.07 10.43 3.62
N GLN A 220 11.84 10.53 4.15
CA GLN A 220 11.21 11.82 4.44
C GLN A 220 11.99 12.61 5.49
N TYR A 221 12.40 11.97 6.59
CA TYR A 221 13.25 12.63 7.58
C TYR A 221 14.61 13.04 7.01
N LEU A 222 15.28 12.15 6.27
CA LEU A 222 16.57 12.45 5.64
C LEU A 222 16.46 13.67 4.71
N THR A 223 15.42 13.73 3.87
CA THR A 223 15.21 14.88 2.98
C THR A 223 14.87 16.15 3.78
N ALA A 224 14.06 16.07 4.83
CA ALA A 224 13.76 17.22 5.69
C ALA A 224 15.02 17.79 6.36
N PHE A 225 15.87 16.94 6.95
CA PHE A 225 17.12 17.37 7.58
C PHE A 225 18.13 17.94 6.56
N LEU A 226 18.25 17.31 5.39
CA LEU A 226 19.08 17.84 4.31
C LEU A 226 18.57 19.21 3.83
N ALA A 227 17.26 19.41 3.73
CA ALA A 227 16.69 20.70 3.37
C ALA A 227 16.97 21.78 4.43
N ILE A 228 16.89 21.46 5.73
CA ILE A 228 17.28 22.37 6.82
C ILE A 228 18.76 22.74 6.67
N TYR A 229 19.65 21.75 6.54
CA TYR A 229 21.09 21.97 6.37
C TYR A 229 21.41 22.88 5.18
N LEU A 230 20.81 22.60 4.01
CA LEU A 230 20.98 23.40 2.79
C LEU A 230 20.41 24.81 2.94
N SER A 231 19.34 25.00 3.72
CA SER A 231 18.74 26.32 3.96
C SER A 231 19.60 27.21 4.88
N GLN A 232 20.22 26.63 5.92
CA GLN A 232 21.00 27.36 6.91
C GLN A 232 22.39 27.77 6.41
N LYS A 233 23.08 26.90 5.67
CA LYS A 233 24.47 27.17 5.25
C LYS A 233 24.63 28.43 4.39
N LYS A 234 23.61 28.76 3.60
CA LYS A 234 23.64 29.96 2.76
C LYS A 234 23.53 31.25 3.63
N ASN A 235 22.96 31.20 4.84
CA ASN A 235 22.95 32.33 5.78
C ASN A 235 24.38 32.66 6.25
N ILE A 236 25.15 31.65 6.63
CA ILE A 236 26.53 31.82 7.09
C ILE A 236 27.40 32.46 6.00
N ALA A 237 27.31 31.99 4.75
CA ALA A 237 28.07 32.57 3.65
C ALA A 237 27.70 34.04 3.36
N ARG A 238 26.42 34.40 3.46
CA ARG A 238 25.98 35.78 3.26
C ARG A 238 26.40 36.67 4.43
N ASP A 239 26.30 36.19 5.66
CA ASP A 239 26.64 36.96 6.85
C ASP A 239 28.14 37.26 6.92
N VAL A 240 28.99 36.30 6.52
CA VAL A 240 30.44 36.51 6.35
C VAL A 240 30.73 37.56 5.27
N GLN A 241 30.04 37.50 4.12
CA GLN A 241 30.26 38.45 3.03
C GLN A 241 29.79 39.88 3.37
N THR A 242 28.69 40.02 4.12
CA THR A 242 28.24 41.32 4.62
C THR A 242 29.24 41.91 5.62
N ARG A 243 29.78 41.08 6.53
CA ARG A 243 30.80 41.51 7.49
C ARG A 243 32.10 41.95 6.81
N LEU A 244 32.53 41.26 5.76
CA LEU A 244 33.71 41.65 4.97
C LEU A 244 33.53 43.02 4.29
N HIS A 245 32.37 43.27 3.66
CA HIS A 245 32.10 44.57 3.03
C HIS A 245 31.92 45.73 4.02
N ILE A 246 31.43 45.46 5.24
CA ILE A 246 31.38 46.48 6.30
C ILE A 246 32.80 46.84 6.74
N ASN A 247 33.69 45.85 6.87
CA ASN A 247 35.06 46.07 7.32
C ASN A 247 35.92 46.85 6.30
N GLU A 248 35.68 46.66 5.00
CA GLU A 248 36.33 47.46 3.94
C GLU A 248 35.89 48.93 3.95
N ARG A 249 34.61 49.22 4.28
CA ARG A 249 34.13 50.61 4.36
C ARG A 249 34.60 51.36 5.60
N SER A 250 35.04 50.68 6.65
CA SER A 250 35.58 51.32 7.87
C SER A 250 37.07 51.68 7.76
N LEU A 251 37.74 51.28 6.68
CA LEU A 251 39.16 51.54 6.44
C LEU A 251 39.41 52.68 5.42
N ILE A 252 38.36 53.34 4.94
CA ILE A 252 38.38 54.49 4.03
C ILE A 252 37.77 55.68 4.76
#